data_AF-A0A353R8P7-F1
#
_entry.id   AF-A0A353R8P7-F1
#
_cell.length_a   1.000
_cell.length_b   1.000
_cell.length_c   1.000
_cell.angle_alpha   90.00
_cell.angle_beta   90.00
_cell.angle_gamma   90.00
#
_symmetry.space_group_name_H-M   'P 1'
#
loop_
_entity.id
_entity.type
_entity.pdbx_description
1 polymer ?
#
loop_
_entity_poly.entity_id
_entity_poly.type
_entity_poly.pdbx_seq_one_letter_code
_entity_poly.pdbx_strand_id
1 'polypeptide(L)'
;TAVTAARLTEYNPVEFPLAGEAVVDVVENEIGIFALKGAFLPLTVGLEFDLSPGAKLESSSGSGNFTIDSYDTAIPFTIVAESGKKELWHIRLIGVVLVESVSQTDR
;
A
#
# COMPACT_ATOMS: atom_id res chain seq x y z
N THR A 1 14.89 -0.56 10.81
CA THR A 1 14.58 0.87 10.72
C THR A 1 13.50 1.00 9.68
N ALA A 2 12.28 1.20 10.14
CA ALA A 2 11.09 0.81 9.39
C ALA A 2 10.29 2.02 8.89
N VAL A 3 9.39 1.75 7.94
CA VAL A 3 8.19 2.55 7.75
C VAL A 3 7.35 2.41 9.02
N THR A 4 7.01 3.53 9.66
CA THR A 4 6.19 3.55 10.88
C THR A 4 4.74 3.86 10.59
N ALA A 5 4.49 4.61 9.52
CA ALA A 5 3.17 4.86 8.97
C ALA A 5 3.27 5.16 7.47
N ALA A 6 2.19 4.95 6.74
CA ALA A 6 2.07 5.31 5.34
C ALA A 6 0.72 5.99 5.13
N ARG A 7 0.71 7.04 4.30
CA ARG A 7 -0.51 7.76 3.91
C ARG A 7 -0.64 7.73 2.40
N LEU A 8 -1.83 7.36 1.94
CA LEU A 8 -2.22 7.55 0.55
C LEU A 8 -2.49 9.04 0.30
N THR A 9 -1.76 9.64 -0.62
CA THR A 9 -1.87 11.07 -0.93
C THR A 9 -2.64 11.32 -2.22
N GLU A 10 -2.48 10.44 -3.20
CA GLU A 10 -3.14 10.51 -4.50
C GLU A 10 -3.26 9.12 -5.12
N TYR A 11 -4.21 8.96 -6.04
CA TYR A 11 -4.29 7.78 -6.88
C TYR A 11 -4.98 8.09 -8.21
N ASN A 12 -4.65 7.33 -9.24
CA ASN A 12 -5.21 7.46 -10.58
C ASN A 12 -5.42 6.06 -11.20
N PRO A 13 -6.62 5.77 -11.75
CA PRO A 13 -7.77 6.67 -11.95
C PRO A 13 -8.49 7.05 -10.64
N VAL A 14 -9.04 8.27 -10.57
CA VAL A 14 -9.64 8.84 -9.33
C VAL A 14 -10.92 8.09 -8.93
N GLU A 15 -11.61 7.50 -9.91
CA GLU A 15 -12.79 6.66 -9.72
C GLU A 15 -12.48 5.21 -9.32
N PHE A 16 -11.20 4.85 -9.14
CA PHE A 16 -10.83 3.51 -8.71
C PHE A 16 -11.47 3.21 -7.33
N PRO A 17 -12.10 2.04 -7.12
CA PRO A 17 -12.79 1.70 -5.88
C PRO A 17 -11.80 1.27 -4.78
N LEU A 18 -10.94 2.21 -4.41
CA LEU A 18 -9.86 2.11 -3.43
C LEU A 18 -10.36 2.54 -2.05
N ALA A 19 -9.89 1.88 -1.00
CA ALA A 19 -9.92 2.44 0.34
C ALA A 19 -8.92 3.60 0.41
N GLY A 20 -9.35 4.75 0.93
CA GLY A 20 -8.51 5.95 1.04
C GLY A 20 -7.38 5.85 2.09
N GLU A 21 -7.15 4.68 2.66
CA GLU A 21 -6.19 4.45 3.74
C GLU A 21 -5.19 3.34 3.36
N ALA A 22 -3.95 3.51 3.82
CA ALA A 22 -2.90 2.50 3.72
C ALA A 22 -2.65 1.89 5.10
N VAL A 23 -2.46 0.57 5.14
CA VAL A 23 -2.18 -0.18 6.37
C VAL A 23 -0.74 -0.65 6.34
N VAL A 24 0.01 -0.38 7.40
CA VAL A 24 1.41 -0.80 7.53
C VAL A 24 1.50 -2.05 8.39
N ASP A 25 2.01 -3.13 7.80
CA ASP A 25 2.44 -4.33 8.51
C ASP A 25 3.96 -4.29 8.69
N VAL A 26 4.38 -3.95 9.91
CA VAL A 26 5.80 -3.86 10.28
C VAL A 26 6.46 -5.22 10.50
N VAL A 27 5.68 -6.30 10.65
CA VAL A 27 6.21 -7.66 10.83
C VAL A 27 6.62 -8.21 9.47
N GLU A 28 5.75 -8.04 8.48
CA GLU A 28 5.98 -8.51 7.10
C GLU A 28 6.71 -7.48 6.21
N ASN A 29 6.95 -6.27 6.72
CA ASN A 29 7.46 -5.13 5.95
C ASN A 29 6.58 -4.84 4.71
N GLU A 30 5.27 -4.81 4.91
CA GLU A 30 4.28 -4.62 3.86
C GLU A 30 3.42 -3.38 4.12
N ILE A 31 3.02 -2.72 3.03
CA ILE A 31 2.02 -1.67 3.02
C ILE A 31 0.85 -2.15 2.17
N GLY A 32 -0.26 -2.46 2.83
CA GLY A 32 -1.50 -2.88 2.20
C GLY A 32 -2.37 -1.69 1.85
N ILE A 33 -2.89 -1.66 0.62
CA ILE A 33 -3.93 -0.75 0.17
C ILE A 33 -5.10 -1.61 -0.30
N PHE A 34 -6.31 -1.33 0.19
CA PHE A 34 -7.47 -2.18 -0.11
C PHE A 34 -8.28 -1.63 -1.29
N ALA A 35 -8.82 -2.50 -2.13
CA ALA A 35 -9.75 -2.10 -3.20
C ALA A 35 -10.74 -3.19 -3.54
N LEU A 36 -11.89 -2.82 -4.09
CA LEU A 36 -12.86 -3.79 -4.62
C LEU A 36 -12.26 -4.52 -5.83
N LYS A 37 -12.27 -5.86 -5.82
CA LYS A 37 -11.86 -6.66 -6.98
C LYS A 37 -12.74 -6.37 -8.19
N GLY A 38 -12.12 -6.31 -9.37
CA GLY A 38 -12.79 -6.18 -10.66
C GLY A 38 -12.58 -4.83 -11.37
N ALA A 39 -11.98 -3.83 -10.70
CA ALA A 39 -11.59 -2.59 -11.37
C ALA A 39 -10.39 -2.81 -12.31
N PHE A 40 -10.35 -2.01 -13.39
CA PHE A 40 -9.28 -2.08 -14.39
C PHE A 40 -7.97 -1.50 -13.86
N LEU A 41 -6.89 -2.24 -14.06
CA LEU A 41 -5.50 -1.85 -13.78
C LEU A 41 -4.82 -1.43 -15.09
N PRO A 42 -3.77 -0.59 -15.07
CA PRO A 42 -2.97 -0.21 -13.90
C PRO A 42 -3.61 0.84 -12.99
N LEU A 43 -3.25 0.79 -11.71
CA LEU A 43 -3.51 1.83 -10.72
C LEU A 43 -2.18 2.49 -10.35
N THR A 44 -2.09 3.82 -10.45
CA THR A 44 -0.97 4.57 -9.87
C THR A 44 -1.39 5.11 -8.52
N VAL A 45 -0.56 4.90 -7.49
CA VAL A 45 -0.75 5.47 -6.14
C VAL A 45 0.44 6.32 -5.73
N GLY A 46 0.18 7.46 -5.11
CA GLY A 46 1.17 8.25 -4.39
C GLY A 46 1.09 7.93 -2.89
N LEU A 47 2.23 7.61 -2.30
CA LEU A 47 2.36 7.35 -0.87
C LEU A 47 3.37 8.32 -0.25
N GLU A 48 3.02 8.81 0.93
CA GLU A 48 3.93 9.48 1.85
C GLU A 48 4.21 8.56 3.04
N PHE A 49 5.48 8.48 3.45
CA PHE A 49 5.91 7.59 4.51
C PHE A 49 6.42 8.37 5.71
N ASP A 50 5.92 8.04 6.89
CA ASP A 50 6.60 8.41 8.12
C ASP A 50 7.66 7.34 8.38
N LEU A 51 8.92 7.75 8.38
CA LEU A 51 10.07 6.88 8.55
C LEU A 51 10.70 7.08 9.93
N SER A 52 11.40 6.05 10.41
CA SER A 52 12.27 6.20 11.58
C SER A 52 13.31 7.31 11.37
N PRO A 53 13.81 7.98 12.44
CA PRO A 53 14.80 9.04 12.32
C PRO A 53 16.02 8.65 11.47
N GLY A 54 16.43 9.55 10.58
CA GLY A 54 17.58 9.37 9.69
C GLY A 54 17.39 8.33 8.57
N ALA A 55 16.25 7.66 8.49
CA ALA A 55 15.92 6.77 7.39
C ALA A 55 15.39 7.52 6.17
N LYS A 56 15.58 6.92 4.99
CA LYS A 56 15.14 7.46 3.71
C LYS A 56 14.75 6.34 2.75
N LEU A 57 13.93 6.65 1.76
CA LEU A 57 13.78 5.75 0.61
C LEU A 57 15.10 5.75 -0.18
N GLU A 58 15.43 4.62 -0.78
CA GLU A 58 16.62 4.53 -1.64
C GLU A 58 16.45 5.36 -2.92
N SER A 59 15.23 5.41 -3.46
CA SER A 59 14.89 6.10 -4.70
C SER A 59 14.45 7.56 -4.52
N SER A 60 14.10 7.99 -3.31
CA SER A 60 13.51 9.32 -3.05
C SER A 60 13.60 9.73 -1.56
N SER A 61 13.18 10.95 -1.22
CA SER A 61 13.13 11.45 0.15
C SER A 61 11.71 11.39 0.74
N GLY A 62 11.24 10.19 1.10
CA GLY A 62 10.06 10.02 1.97
C GLY A 62 8.69 9.94 1.28
N SER A 63 8.63 10.06 -0.04
CA SER A 63 7.41 9.83 -0.83
C SER A 63 7.71 9.03 -2.09
N GLY A 64 6.73 8.30 -2.61
CA GLY A 64 6.90 7.51 -3.82
C GLY A 64 5.60 7.32 -4.58
N ASN A 65 5.71 7.26 -5.90
CA ASN A 65 4.62 6.87 -6.79
C ASN A 65 4.85 5.44 -7.24
N PHE A 66 3.81 4.61 -7.14
CA PHE A 66 3.87 3.19 -7.44
C PHE A 66 2.79 2.84 -8.46
N THR A 67 3.18 2.11 -9.49
CA THR A 67 2.23 1.54 -10.47
C THR A 67 1.94 0.10 -10.08
N ILE A 68 0.65 -0.22 -9.97
CA ILE A 68 0.14 -1.52 -9.59
C ILE A 68 -0.60 -2.12 -10.77
N ASP A 69 -0.06 -3.22 -11.31
CA ASP A 69 -0.61 -3.89 -12.50
C ASP A 69 -1.50 -5.09 -12.16
N SER A 70 -1.45 -5.57 -10.92
CA SER A 70 -2.26 -6.71 -10.45
C SER A 70 -2.57 -6.61 -8.96
N TYR A 71 -3.74 -7.14 -8.58
CA TYR A 71 -4.09 -7.36 -7.17
C TYR A 71 -3.19 -8.42 -6.55
N ASP A 72 -2.99 -8.30 -5.24
CA ASP A 72 -2.31 -9.28 -4.39
C ASP A 72 -0.83 -9.53 -4.76
N THR A 73 -0.27 -8.75 -5.68
CA THR A 73 1.15 -8.77 -6.08
C THR A 73 1.97 -7.79 -5.26
N ALA A 74 3.10 -8.25 -4.73
CA ALA A 74 4.03 -7.45 -3.96
C ALA A 74 4.92 -6.60 -4.87
N ILE A 75 4.95 -5.29 -4.66
CA ILE A 75 5.80 -4.33 -5.37
C ILE A 75 6.93 -3.91 -4.43
N PRO A 76 8.19 -4.30 -4.71
CA PRO A 76 9.29 -4.05 -3.80
C PRO A 76 9.77 -2.59 -3.82
N PHE A 77 10.18 -2.09 -2.66
CA PHE A 77 10.93 -0.85 -2.52
C PHE A 77 11.92 -0.94 -1.35
N THR A 78 12.95 -0.10 -1.34
CA THR A 78 14.03 -0.16 -0.35
C THR A 78 14.02 1.06 0.56
N ILE A 79 14.06 0.82 1.87
CA ILE A 79 14.38 1.83 2.89
C ILE A 79 15.84 1.68 3.29
N VAL A 80 16.56 2.80 3.34
CA VAL A 80 17.92 2.89 3.85
C VAL A 80 17.88 3.53 5.22
N ALA A 81 18.28 2.80 6.25
CA ALA A 81 18.43 3.29 7.61
C ALA A 81 19.55 4.33 7.72
N GLU A 82 19.54 5.11 8.80
CA GLU A 82 20.64 6.04 9.12
C GLU A 82 22.00 5.31 9.20
N SER A 83 22.02 4.08 9.70
CA SER A 83 23.21 3.22 9.76
C SER A 83 23.71 2.74 8.39
N GLY A 84 22.98 3.01 7.30
CA GLY A 84 23.24 2.52 5.96
C GLY A 84 22.67 1.12 5.68
N LYS A 85 22.07 0.46 6.67
CA LYS A 85 21.40 -0.84 6.46
C LYS A 85 20.20 -0.67 5.51
N LYS A 86 20.12 -1.53 4.51
CA LYS A 86 18.99 -1.59 3.58
C LYS A 86 17.93 -2.58 4.08
N GLU A 87 16.67 -2.18 4.02
CA GLU A 87 15.51 -3.00 4.36
C GLU A 87 14.55 -3.02 3.17
N LEU A 88 14.16 -4.22 2.74
CA LEU A 88 13.23 -4.44 1.65
C LEU A 88 11.80 -4.42 2.19
N TRP A 89 10.97 -3.60 1.56
CA TRP A 89 9.56 -3.44 1.85
C TRP A 89 8.73 -3.72 0.60
N HIS A 90 7.43 -3.95 0.79
CA HIS A 90 6.50 -4.21 -0.30
C HIS A 90 5.25 -3.36 -0.18
N ILE A 91 4.72 -2.92 -1.32
CA ILE A 91 3.35 -2.40 -1.42
C ILE A 91 2.49 -3.47 -2.09
N ARG A 92 1.26 -3.63 -1.61
CA ARG A 92 0.30 -4.57 -2.18
C ARG A 92 -1.08 -3.95 -2.28
N LEU A 93 -1.71 -4.07 -3.45
CA LEU A 93 -3.13 -3.80 -3.61
C LEU A 93 -3.93 -5.05 -3.23
N ILE A 94 -4.51 -5.04 -2.04
CA ILE A 94 -5.30 -6.15 -1.50
C ILE A 94 -6.70 -6.06 -2.06
N GLY A 95 -7.08 -7.04 -2.87
CA GLY A 95 -8.41 -7.10 -3.46
C GLY A 95 -9.43 -7.67 -2.47
N VAL A 96 -10.49 -6.93 -2.20
CA VAL A 96 -11.63 -7.39 -1.39
C VAL A 96 -12.87 -7.61 -2.26
N VAL A 97 -13.70 -8.56 -1.88
CA VAL A 97 -15.00 -8.83 -2.51
C VAL A 97 -16.10 -8.43 -1.55
N LEU A 98 -17.15 -7.79 -2.06
CA LEU A 98 -18.35 -7.52 -1.27
C LEU A 98 -19.07 -8.85 -1.03
N VAL A 99 -19.19 -9.24 0.23
CA VAL A 99 -20.05 -10.36 0.61
C VAL A 99 -21.44 -9.77 0.86
N GLU A 100 -22.38 -10.03 -0.06
CA GLU A 100 -23.78 -9.71 0.20
C GLU A 100 -24.25 -10.53 1.40
N SER A 101 -24.73 -9.83 2.43
CA SER A 101 -25.31 -10.48 3.61
C SER A 101 -26.61 -11.16 3.16
N VAL A 102 -26.58 -12.49 3.02
CA VAL A 102 -27.81 -13.26 2.87
C VAL A 102 -28.60 -13.08 4.15
N SER A 103 -29.63 -12.24 4.11
CA SER A 103 -30.56 -12.05 5.22
C SER A 103 -31.16 -13.41 5.55
N GLN A 104 -30.73 -14.03 6.65
CA GLN A 104 -31.46 -15.14 7.23
C GLN A 104 -32.81 -14.59 7.71
N THR A 105 -33.81 -14.66 6.83
CA THR A 105 -35.20 -14.65 7.28
C THR A 105 -35.50 -16.07 7.71
N ASP A 106 -35.18 -16.38 8.96
CA ASP A 106 -35.67 -17.59 9.61
C ASP A 106 -37.21 -17.48 9.71
N ARG A 107 -37.92 -18.52 9.27
CA ARG A 107 -39.39 -18.55 9.18
C ARG A 107 -39.93 -19.75 9.92
#